data_AF-A0A330M9R6-F1
#
_entry.id   AF-A0A330M9R6-F1
#
_cell.length_a   1.000
_cell.length_b   1.000
_cell.length_c   1.000
_cell.angle_alpha   90.00
_cell.angle_beta   90.00
_cell.angle_gamma   90.00
#
_symmetry.space_group_name_H-M   'P 1'
#
loop_
_entity.id
_entity.type
_entity.pdbx_description
1 polymer ?
#
loop_
_entity_poly.entity_id
_entity_poly.type
_entity_poly.pdbx_seq_one_letter_code
_entity_poly.pdbx_strand_id
1 'polypeptide(L)' 'MNPLLNINLHMDFSERVVIDSNDMDWLPSPLEGVTHKPLARENQESGHATSIVLIPFRFTFQR' A
#
# COMPACT_ATOMS: atom_id res chain seq x y z
N MET A 1 5.94 7.35 7.59
CA MET A 1 5.77 6.57 6.35
C MET A 1 6.88 5.55 6.26
N ASN A 2 6.63 4.35 5.73
CA ASN A 2 7.69 3.37 5.49
C ASN A 2 8.63 3.92 4.39
N PRO A 3 9.92 4.20 4.70
CA PRO A 3 10.85 4.81 3.75
C PRO A 3 11.27 3.87 2.61
N LEU A 4 10.90 2.59 2.66
CA LEU A 4 11.17 1.60 1.61
C LEU A 4 10.14 1.64 0.47
N LEU A 5 9.08 2.44 0.58
CA LEU A 5 8.16 2.63 -0.52
C LEU A 5 8.76 3.59 -1.53
N ASN A 6 9.07 3.09 -2.73
CA ASN A 6 9.53 3.90 -3.84
C ASN A 6 8.63 5.12 -4.07
N ILE A 7 9.27 6.24 -4.43
CA ILE A 7 8.62 7.44 -4.93
C ILE A 7 7.93 7.10 -6.25
N ASN A 8 6.60 7.28 -6.32
CA ASN A 8 5.73 6.99 -7.47
C ASN A 8 5.75 5.52 -7.93
N LEU A 9 5.01 4.68 -7.22
CA LEU A 9 4.86 3.25 -7.51
C LEU A 9 3.69 3.02 -8.49
N HIS A 10 3.97 2.43 -9.66
CA HIS A 10 2.97 2.02 -10.67
C HIS A 10 1.92 3.11 -10.99
N MET A 11 2.37 4.35 -11.11
CA MET A 11 1.50 5.52 -11.34
C MET A 11 1.33 5.89 -12.81
N ASP A 12 2.02 5.21 -13.73
CA ASP A 12 1.75 5.36 -15.16
C ASP A 12 0.53 4.52 -15.56
N PHE A 13 -0.63 5.18 -15.67
CA PHE A 13 -1.89 4.53 -16.05
C PHE A 13 -1.97 4.12 -17.52
N SER A 14 -1.00 4.51 -18.35
CA SER A 14 -0.90 4.00 -19.73
C SER A 14 -0.28 2.60 -19.80
N GLU A 15 0.40 2.17 -18.73
CA GLU A 15 1.03 0.87 -18.64
C GLU A 15 0.13 -0.15 -17.93
N ARG A 16 0.15 -1.40 -18.43
CA ARG A 16 -0.49 -2.53 -17.75
C ARG A 16 0.49 -3.19 -16.80
N VAL A 17 0.24 -3.06 -15.50
CA VAL A 17 1.02 -3.73 -14.46
C VAL A 17 0.28 -4.98 -13.97
N VAL A 18 0.99 -6.11 -13.86
CA VAL A 18 0.50 -7.35 -13.23
C VAL A 18 1.45 -7.70 -12.10
N ILE A 19 0.91 -7.93 -10.91
CA ILE A 19 1.67 -8.18 -9.68
C ILE A 19 1.17 -9.49 -9.07
N ASP A 20 2.08 -10.44 -8.84
CA ASP A 20 1.79 -11.56 -7.96
C ASP A 20 1.92 -11.10 -6.51
N SER A 21 0.79 -10.80 -5.89
CA SER A 21 0.79 -10.31 -4.52
C SER A 21 1.21 -11.35 -3.48
N ASN A 22 1.26 -12.64 -3.82
CA ASN A 22 1.67 -13.68 -2.87
C ASN A 22 3.17 -13.61 -2.56
N ASP A 23 3.98 -13.26 -3.56
CA ASP A 23 5.44 -13.18 -3.47
C ASP A 23 5.94 -11.87 -2.83
N MET A 24 5.03 -10.96 -2.48
CA MET A 24 5.36 -9.71 -1.81
C MET A 24 5.43 -9.90 -0.30
N ASP A 25 6.39 -9.21 0.34
CA ASP A 25 6.43 -9.06 1.79
C ASP A 25 5.34 -8.12 2.29
N TRP A 26 4.85 -8.39 3.50
CA TRP A 26 3.97 -7.47 4.23
C TRP A 26 4.79 -6.33 4.83
N LEU A 27 4.38 -5.09 4.56
CA LEU A 27 5.03 -3.90 5.09
C LEU A 27 4.21 -3.28 6.22
N PRO A 28 4.87 -2.70 7.25
CA PRO A 28 4.16 -2.04 8.34
C PRO A 28 3.40 -0.79 7.86
N SER A 29 2.18 -0.62 8.35
CA SER A 29 1.37 0.59 8.19
C SER A 29 1.66 1.61 9.30
N PRO A 30 1.39 2.91 9.10
CA PRO A 30 1.34 3.88 10.21
C PRO A 30 0.30 3.55 11.28
N LEU A 31 -0.75 2.78 10.93
CA LEU A 31 -1.73 2.27 11.88
C LEU A 31 -1.18 1.03 12.59
N GLU A 32 -1.20 1.04 13.92
CA GLU A 32 -0.71 -0.05 14.74
C GLU A 32 -1.43 -1.37 14.44
N GLY A 33 -0.66 -2.45 14.30
CA GLY A 33 -1.16 -3.79 13.99
C GLY A 33 -1.64 -3.98 12.54
N VAL A 34 -1.65 -2.93 11.72
CA VAL A 34 -2.02 -3.02 10.31
C VAL A 34 -0.76 -3.21 9.47
N THR A 35 -0.82 -4.15 8.52
CA THR A 35 0.22 -4.34 7.50
C THR A 35 -0.38 -4.26 6.11
N HIS A 36 0.43 -3.97 5.11
CA HIS A 36 -0.05 -3.80 3.75
C HIS A 36 0.97 -4.23 2.69
N LYS A 37 0.45 -4.51 1.49
CA LYS A 37 1.19 -4.71 0.25
C LYS A 37 0.80 -3.58 -0.70
N PRO A 38 1.65 -2.56 -0.90
CA PRO A 38 1.34 -1.44 -1.76
C PRO A 38 1.44 -1.86 -3.23
N LEU A 39 0.38 -1.60 -3.99
CA LEU A 39 0.30 -1.97 -5.40
C LEU A 39 0.49 -0.75 -6.32
N ALA A 40 -0.01 0.42 -5.91
CA ALA A 40 0.23 1.69 -6.58
C ALA A 40 0.21 2.82 -5.55
N ARG A 41 1.08 3.82 -5.71
CA ARG A 41 1.17 4.96 -4.79
C ARG A 41 1.74 6.20 -5.46
N GLU A 42 1.03 7.29 -5.33
CA GLU A 42 1.51 8.62 -5.68
C GLU A 42 2.36 9.24 -4.56
N ASN A 43 3.46 9.90 -4.91
CA ASN A 43 4.34 10.60 -3.96
C ASN A 43 3.83 12.01 -3.62
N GLN A 44 2.60 12.10 -3.11
CA GLN A 44 1.97 13.34 -2.67
C GLN A 44 1.31 13.15 -1.29
N GLU A 45 1.14 14.25 -0.53
CA GLU A 45 0.52 14.25 0.80
C GLU A 45 -0.93 13.74 0.78
N SER A 46 -1.60 13.93 -0.35
CA SER A 46 -2.84 13.26 -0.75
C SER A 46 -2.69 12.84 -2.20
N GLY A 47 -3.19 11.66 -2.57
CA GLY A 47 -2.99 11.12 -3.91
C GLY A 47 -3.52 9.71 -4.06
N HIS A 48 -3.42 9.16 -5.26
CA HIS A 48 -3.90 7.81 -5.53
C HIS A 48 -3.05 6.77 -4.77
N ALA A 49 -3.73 5.85 -4.10
CA ALA A 49 -3.10 4.72 -3.44
C ALA A 49 -3.97 3.49 -3.56
N THR A 50 -3.36 2.39 -4.00
CA THR A 50 -3.98 1.06 -4.03
C THR A 50 -3.11 0.11 -3.22
N SER A 51 -3.71 -0.65 -2.30
CA SER A 51 -2.98 -1.57 -1.43
C SER A 51 -3.88 -2.73 -1.01
N ILE A 52 -3.27 -3.90 -0.80
CA ILE A 52 -3.89 -4.98 -0.03
C ILE A 52 -3.52 -4.77 1.43
N VAL A 53 -4.49 -4.84 2.33
CA VAL A 53 -4.29 -4.55 3.75
C VAL A 53 -4.71 -5.76 4.58
N LEU A 54 -3.85 -6.16 5.51
CA LEU A 54 -4.15 -7.12 6.55
C LEU A 54 -4.37 -6.36 7.87
N ILE A 55 -5.55 -6.56 8.46
CA ILE A 55 -5.97 -5.91 9.71
C ILE A 55 -6.26 -6.96 10.78
N PRO A 56 -6.10 -6.63 12.07
CA PRO A 56 -6.41 -7.55 13.16
C PRO A 56 -7.91 -7.77 13.32
N PHE A 57 -8.27 -8.85 14.02
CA PHE A 57 -9.67 -9.12 14.35
C PHE A 57 -10.25 -7.99 15.21
N ARG A 58 -11.51 -7.60 14.92
CA ARG A 58 -12.23 -6.46 15.55
C ARG A 58 -11.58 -5.09 15.31
N PHE A 59 -10.72 -4.96 14.31
CA PHE A 59 -10.21 -3.65 13.90
C PHE A 59 -11.32 -2.77 13.33
N THR A 60 -11.31 -1.49 13.69
CA THR A 60 -12.22 -0.47 13.16
C THR A 60 -11.39 0.66 12.57
N PHE A 61 -11.72 1.09 11.35
CA PHE A 61 -11.16 2.31 10.80
C PHE A 61 -11.84 3.51 11.45
N GLN A 62 -11.07 4.34 12.14
CA GLN A 62 -11.51 5.67 12.54
C GLN A 62 -11.36 6.60 11.33
N ARG A 63 -12.46 7.30 11.01
CA ARG A 63 -12.56 8.17 9.85
C ARG A 63 -11.95 9.54 10.12
#